data_AF-A0A2D8X214-F1
#
_entry.id   AF-A0A2D8X214-F1
#
_cell.length_a   1.000
_cell.length_b   1.000
_cell.length_c   1.000
_cell.angle_alpha   90.00
_cell.angle_beta   90.00
_cell.angle_gamma   90.00
#
_symmetry.space_group_name_H-M   'P 1'
#
loop_
_entity.id
_entity.type
_entity.pdbx_description
1 polymer ?
#
loop_
_entity_poly.entity_id
_entity_poly.type
_entity_poly.pdbx_seq_one_letter_code
_entity_poly.pdbx_strand_id
1 'polypeptide(L)'
;MWRLLVLALCLLPLAAAAQERPQTGLMWNRSGLPATFPLQVKTLPGKDYLVHVTEPGSGRAVMAGYIRGGDFFRLLVPPGQWRLRFAYGLDWQGKDALFGPETGRTEMRQVLDFSILGLNRRRVYIVTLIEENGTMKIVDADPRAECQIVSWTSEDAEYPPERGLDPVMRERRYGIPRPNGLEAPPKLRYIERSFVIRKRLCG
;
A
#
# COMPACT_ATOMS: atom_id res chain seq x y z
N MET A 1 -21.51 54.40 33.66
CA MET A 1 -21.95 53.00 33.42
C MET A 1 -21.16 52.35 32.27
N TRP A 2 -19.82 52.49 32.24
CA TRP A 2 -18.96 52.01 31.12
C TRP A 2 -17.94 50.93 31.56
N ARG A 3 -17.78 50.69 32.87
CA ARG A 3 -16.69 49.87 33.41
C ARG A 3 -16.94 48.35 33.45
N LEU A 4 -18.12 47.89 33.06
CA LEU A 4 -18.48 46.46 33.14
C LEU A 4 -18.37 45.69 31.80
N LEU A 5 -18.06 46.37 30.70
CA LEU A 5 -18.07 45.76 29.36
C LEU A 5 -16.71 45.23 28.87
N VAL A 6 -15.62 45.46 29.63
CA VAL A 6 -14.26 45.05 29.24
C VAL A 6 -13.87 43.67 29.81
N LEU A 7 -14.59 43.15 30.81
CA LEU A 7 -14.25 41.88 31.46
C LEU A 7 -14.87 40.62 30.83
N ALA A 8 -15.75 40.76 29.84
CA ALA A 8 -16.43 39.62 29.21
C ALA A 8 -15.73 39.07 27.95
N LEU A 9 -14.64 39.70 27.49
CA LEU A 9 -13.99 39.35 26.21
C LEU A 9 -12.76 38.42 26.35
N CYS A 10 -12.49 37.87 27.55
CA CYS A 10 -11.34 36.98 27.80
C CYS A 10 -11.73 35.50 28.00
N LEU A 11 -12.98 35.13 27.77
CA LEU A 11 -13.48 33.74 27.88
C LEU A 11 -13.92 33.18 26.53
N LEU A 12 -13.24 33.56 25.44
CA LEU A 12 -13.31 32.76 24.22
C LEU A 12 -12.50 31.49 24.48
N PRO A 13 -13.11 30.30 24.57
CA PRO A 13 -12.33 29.09 24.60
C PRO A 13 -11.55 29.06 23.28
N LEU A 14 -10.22 29.13 23.37
CA LEU A 14 -9.36 28.61 22.31
C LEU A 14 -9.69 27.11 22.24
N ALA A 15 -10.76 26.78 21.51
CA ALA A 15 -10.95 25.46 20.97
C ALA A 15 -9.72 25.26 20.08
N ALA A 16 -8.68 24.66 20.64
CA ALA A 16 -7.59 24.11 19.87
C ALA A 16 -8.27 23.25 18.83
N ALA A 17 -8.24 23.70 17.57
CA ALA A 17 -8.79 22.96 16.46
C ALA A 17 -7.94 21.69 16.38
N ALA A 18 -8.39 20.64 17.07
CA ALA A 18 -7.77 19.33 17.01
C ALA A 18 -7.89 18.90 15.55
N GLN A 19 -6.80 19.04 14.82
CA GLN A 19 -6.75 18.68 13.41
C GLN A 19 -7.18 17.22 13.30
N GLU A 20 -8.09 16.91 12.39
CA GLU A 20 -8.61 15.55 12.28
C GLU A 20 -7.47 14.55 12.12
N ARG A 21 -7.48 13.54 12.98
CA ARG A 21 -6.49 12.48 13.02
C ARG A 21 -6.52 11.69 11.70
N PRO A 22 -5.43 11.64 10.91
CA PRO A 22 -5.41 10.97 9.62
C PRO A 22 -5.75 9.48 9.73
N GLN A 23 -6.23 8.88 8.64
CA GLN A 23 -6.35 7.43 8.54
C GLN A 23 -4.96 6.78 8.38
N THR A 24 -4.85 5.52 8.82
CA THR A 24 -3.65 4.71 8.62
C THR A 24 -3.36 4.55 7.13
N GLY A 25 -2.16 4.95 6.68
CA GLY A 25 -1.77 4.85 5.28
C GLY A 25 -0.77 5.92 4.81
N LEU A 26 -0.65 6.05 3.49
CA LEU A 26 0.20 7.05 2.85
C LEU A 26 -0.34 8.46 3.08
N MET A 27 0.51 9.38 3.52
CA MET A 27 0.17 10.81 3.61
C MET A 27 0.62 11.59 2.39
N TRP A 28 1.85 11.33 1.92
CA TRP A 28 2.42 12.00 0.74
C TRP A 28 3.66 11.25 0.23
N ASN A 29 3.93 11.38 -1.07
CA ASN A 29 5.13 10.88 -1.73
C ASN A 29 5.73 11.99 -2.61
N ARG A 30 6.97 12.37 -2.33
CA ARG A 30 7.77 13.40 -3.03
C ARG A 30 9.12 12.85 -3.49
N SER A 31 9.24 11.53 -3.61
CA SER A 31 10.46 10.87 -4.08
C SER A 31 10.71 11.04 -5.58
N GLY A 32 9.66 11.32 -6.36
CA GLY A 32 9.74 11.30 -7.83
C GLY A 32 9.83 9.88 -8.42
N LEU A 33 9.70 8.85 -7.60
CA LEU A 33 9.89 7.45 -7.97
C LEU A 33 8.62 6.62 -7.68
N PRO A 34 8.38 5.53 -8.42
CA PRO A 34 7.23 4.66 -8.18
C PRO A 34 7.40 3.92 -6.85
N ALA A 35 6.37 4.00 -6.02
CA ALA A 35 6.28 3.31 -4.73
C ALA A 35 5.92 1.84 -4.95
N THR A 36 6.92 0.94 -4.92
CA THR A 36 6.72 -0.47 -5.33
C THR A 36 7.10 -1.50 -4.28
N PHE A 37 7.98 -1.18 -3.33
CA PHE A 37 8.54 -2.15 -2.39
C PHE A 37 7.80 -2.15 -1.04
N PRO A 38 7.29 -3.30 -0.57
CA PRO A 38 6.59 -3.36 0.70
C PRO A 38 7.45 -3.02 1.92
N LEU A 39 6.96 -2.07 2.71
CA LEU A 39 7.32 -1.83 4.10
C LEU A 39 6.08 -2.12 4.95
N GLN A 40 6.20 -3.03 5.91
CA GLN A 40 5.20 -3.22 6.96
C GLN A 40 5.75 -2.64 8.25
N VAL A 41 4.91 -1.91 8.99
CA VAL A 41 5.25 -1.44 10.33
C VAL A 41 4.23 -2.00 11.30
N LYS A 42 4.71 -2.67 12.34
CA LYS A 42 3.91 -3.24 13.42
C LYS A 42 4.07 -2.38 14.67
N THR A 43 2.94 -2.03 15.25
CA THR A 43 2.85 -1.16 16.43
C THR A 43 1.78 -1.71 17.36
N LEU A 44 1.95 -1.49 18.66
CA LEU A 44 0.89 -1.74 19.65
C LEU A 44 -0.21 -0.66 19.57
N PRO A 45 -1.44 -0.96 20.02
CA PRO A 45 -2.47 0.06 20.20
C PRO A 45 -2.06 1.09 21.27
N GLY A 46 -2.65 2.28 21.20
CA GLY A 46 -2.42 3.38 22.15
C GLY A 46 -1.87 4.62 21.48
N LYS A 47 -0.56 4.65 21.22
CA LYS A 47 0.11 5.78 20.55
C LYS A 47 0.03 5.64 19.03
N ASP A 48 0.07 6.78 18.37
CA ASP A 48 0.15 6.90 16.92
C ASP A 48 1.53 7.25 16.44
N TYR A 49 1.73 7.06 15.15
CA TYR A 49 3.03 7.24 14.53
C TYR A 49 2.91 7.99 13.22
N LEU A 50 3.82 8.94 13.02
CA LEU A 50 4.17 9.47 11.72
C LEU A 50 5.51 8.86 11.32
N VAL A 51 5.49 8.03 10.27
CA VAL A 51 6.72 7.49 9.68
C VAL A 51 7.17 8.36 8.52
N HIS A 52 8.42 8.79 8.55
CA HIS A 52 9.11 9.43 7.44
C HIS A 52 10.11 8.46 6.83
N VAL A 53 10.07 8.35 5.51
CA VAL A 53 11.14 7.76 4.70
C VAL A 53 12.09 8.88 4.32
N THR A 54 13.35 8.74 4.70
CA THR A 54 14.36 9.80 4.58
C THR A 54 15.60 9.35 3.82
N GLU A 55 16.23 10.29 3.13
CA GLU A 55 17.53 10.09 2.50
C GLU A 55 18.63 9.93 3.56
N PRO A 56 19.50 8.89 3.49
CA PRO A 56 20.51 8.64 4.52
C PRO A 56 21.52 9.77 4.74
N GLY A 57 21.85 10.53 3.68
CA GLY A 57 22.84 11.61 3.72
C GLY A 57 22.26 12.96 4.13
N SER A 58 21.22 13.44 3.43
CA SER A 58 20.60 14.75 3.69
C SER A 58 19.62 14.73 4.87
N GLY A 59 19.09 13.55 5.23
CA GLY A 59 18.00 13.40 6.19
C GLY A 59 16.65 13.94 5.69
N ARG A 60 16.57 14.36 4.42
CA ARG A 60 15.37 14.92 3.81
C ARG A 60 14.29 13.85 3.71
N ALA A 61 13.08 14.17 4.16
CA ALA A 61 11.94 13.29 4.04
C ALA A 61 11.38 13.31 2.61
N VAL A 62 11.25 12.13 2.00
CA VAL A 62 10.77 11.93 0.62
C VAL A 62 9.40 11.27 0.56
N MET A 63 8.96 10.65 1.64
CA MET A 63 7.63 10.07 1.77
C MET A 63 7.24 10.05 3.25
N ALA A 64 5.94 10.14 3.54
CA ALA A 64 5.43 9.88 4.87
C ALA A 64 4.17 9.04 4.86
N GLY A 65 3.98 8.30 5.95
CA GLY A 65 2.75 7.59 6.27
C GLY A 65 2.33 7.85 7.71
N TYR A 66 1.03 7.77 7.94
CA TYR A 66 0.44 7.86 9.27
C TYR A 66 0.00 6.46 9.71
N ILE A 67 0.19 6.16 10.98
CA ILE A 67 -0.15 4.88 11.60
C ILE A 67 -0.98 5.17 12.84
N ARG A 68 -2.24 4.76 12.83
CA ARG A 68 -3.00 4.65 14.08
C ARG A 68 -2.50 3.43 14.84
N GLY A 69 -2.15 3.58 16.10
CA GLY A 69 -1.59 2.49 16.90
C GLY A 69 -2.47 1.23 16.86
N GLY A 70 -1.84 0.09 16.57
CA GLY A 70 -2.50 -1.22 16.49
C GLY A 70 -3.12 -1.54 15.12
N ASP A 71 -3.28 -0.57 14.23
CA ASP A 71 -3.78 -0.82 12.88
C ASP A 71 -2.77 -1.61 12.04
N PHE A 72 -3.28 -2.38 11.08
CA PHE A 72 -2.44 -2.96 10.04
C PHE A 72 -1.92 -1.86 9.10
N PHE A 73 -0.62 -1.62 9.12
CA PHE A 73 0.04 -0.64 8.25
C PHE A 73 1.00 -1.30 7.26
N ARG A 74 0.73 -1.07 5.97
CA ARG A 74 1.63 -1.42 4.86
C ARG A 74 1.78 -0.20 3.96
N LEU A 75 3.02 0.15 3.66
CA LEU A 75 3.38 1.23 2.74
C LEU A 75 4.23 0.66 1.61
N LEU A 76 4.04 1.17 0.40
CA LEU A 76 4.97 0.89 -0.69
C LEU A 76 6.01 2.00 -0.72
N VAL A 77 7.27 1.61 -0.66
CA VAL A 77 8.45 2.49 -0.64
C VAL A 77 9.11 2.45 -2.03
N PRO A 78 9.66 3.57 -2.51
CA PRO A 78 10.42 3.58 -3.75
C PRO A 78 11.68 2.71 -3.67
N PRO A 79 12.20 2.22 -4.81
CA PRO A 79 13.51 1.57 -4.84
C PRO A 79 14.61 2.48 -4.27
N GLY A 80 15.65 1.86 -3.72
CA GLY A 80 16.85 2.53 -3.24
C GLY A 80 17.06 2.46 -1.74
N GLN A 81 17.98 3.29 -1.26
CA GLN A 81 18.46 3.29 0.12
C GLN A 81 17.77 4.37 0.95
N TRP A 82 17.12 3.96 2.04
CA TRP A 82 16.31 4.86 2.86
C TRP A 82 16.52 4.60 4.35
N ARG A 83 16.30 5.63 5.16
CA ARG A 83 16.21 5.51 6.62
C ARG A 83 14.82 5.88 7.09
N LEU A 84 14.29 5.17 8.09
CA LEU A 84 12.99 5.47 8.68
C LEU A 84 13.15 6.29 9.96
N ARG A 85 12.34 7.34 10.07
CA ARG A 85 12.17 8.14 11.27
C ARG A 85 10.72 8.09 11.72
N PHE A 86 10.50 7.94 13.00
CA PHE A 86 9.17 7.90 13.60
C PHE A 86 9.03 9.07 14.57
N ALA A 87 7.95 9.83 14.42
CA ALA A 87 7.41 10.64 15.50
C ALA A 87 6.19 9.92 16.06
N TYR A 88 5.96 10.02 17.37
CA TYR A 88 4.85 9.32 18.01
C TYR A 88 4.26 10.09 19.19
N GLY A 89 2.99 9.82 19.48
CA GLY A 89 2.27 10.45 20.59
C GLY A 89 0.79 10.06 20.62
N LEU A 90 0.04 10.66 21.54
CA LEU A 90 -1.38 10.37 21.76
C LEU A 90 -2.29 11.28 20.93
N ASP A 91 -1.98 12.58 20.90
CA ASP A 91 -2.88 13.59 20.35
C ASP A 91 -2.28 14.22 19.09
N TRP A 92 -2.82 13.87 17.92
CA TRP A 92 -2.40 14.49 16.67
C TRP A 92 -2.84 15.96 16.59
N GLN A 93 -1.91 16.86 16.28
CA GLN A 93 -2.08 18.31 16.21
C GLN A 93 -1.71 18.88 14.83
N GLY A 94 -1.50 18.02 13.83
CA GLY A 94 -1.17 18.43 12.46
C GLY A 94 0.29 18.16 12.07
N LYS A 95 0.63 18.45 10.81
CA LYS A 95 1.93 18.06 10.22
C LYS A 95 3.12 18.83 10.81
N ASP A 96 2.87 20.04 11.28
CA ASP A 96 3.92 20.93 11.82
C ASP A 96 4.10 20.70 13.33
N ALA A 97 3.00 20.62 14.08
CA ALA A 97 3.00 20.37 15.53
C ALA A 97 3.11 18.89 15.92
N LEU A 98 2.86 17.97 14.98
CA LEU A 98 2.89 16.53 15.17
C LEU A 98 1.95 16.05 16.27
N PHE A 99 2.49 15.61 17.41
CA PHE A 99 1.72 15.19 18.57
C PHE A 99 1.82 16.18 19.74
N GLY A 100 2.20 17.44 19.45
CA GLY A 100 2.42 18.48 20.44
C GLY A 100 3.78 18.39 21.15
N PRO A 101 3.93 19.07 22.29
CA PRO A 101 5.19 19.14 23.04
C PRO A 101 5.73 17.76 23.47
N GLU A 102 4.83 16.81 23.74
CA GLU A 102 5.15 15.45 24.17
C GLU A 102 5.48 14.51 22.98
N THR A 103 5.72 15.05 21.78
CA THR A 103 6.07 14.25 20.60
C THR A 103 7.39 13.51 20.84
N GLY A 104 7.28 12.19 21.00
CA GLY A 104 8.44 11.31 21.02
C GLY A 104 8.99 11.09 19.61
N ARG A 105 10.30 10.80 19.52
CA ARG A 105 10.98 10.54 18.25
C ARG A 105 11.91 9.34 18.37
N THR A 106 11.95 8.51 17.35
CA THR A 106 12.90 7.39 17.23
C THR A 106 13.29 7.19 15.76
N GLU A 107 14.52 6.75 15.51
CA GLU A 107 15.07 6.62 14.16
C GLU A 107 15.82 5.30 14.02
N MET A 108 15.76 4.72 12.82
CA MET A 108 16.55 3.54 12.48
C MET A 108 18.03 3.88 12.35
N ARG A 109 18.88 3.10 13.02
CA ARG A 109 20.34 3.21 12.83
C ARG A 109 20.77 2.73 11.45
N GLN A 110 20.22 1.60 11.01
CA GLN A 110 20.56 0.98 9.74
C GLN A 110 19.86 1.67 8.56
N VAL A 111 20.53 1.66 7.41
CA VAL A 111 19.96 2.05 6.12
C VAL A 111 19.30 0.83 5.50
N LEU A 112 18.04 1.00 5.08
CA LEU A 112 17.25 -0.05 4.42
C LEU A 112 17.44 0.03 2.91
N ASP A 113 17.70 -1.11 2.28
CA ASP A 113 17.89 -1.24 0.83
C ASP A 113 16.66 -1.86 0.17
N PHE A 114 15.87 -1.08 -0.55
CA PHE A 114 14.70 -1.58 -1.26
C PHE A 114 15.09 -1.91 -2.71
N SER A 115 15.47 -3.17 -2.93
CA SER A 115 16.06 -3.64 -4.19
C SER A 115 15.46 -4.96 -4.69
N ILE A 116 15.59 -5.20 -5.99
CA ILE A 116 15.28 -6.51 -6.60
C ILE A 116 16.45 -7.46 -6.28
N LEU A 117 16.14 -8.66 -5.81
CA LEU A 117 17.11 -9.69 -5.42
C LEU A 117 17.29 -10.78 -6.50
N GLY A 118 16.42 -10.79 -7.50
CA GLY A 118 16.41 -11.73 -8.60
C GLY A 118 15.12 -11.61 -9.42
N LEU A 119 14.92 -12.51 -10.38
CA LEU A 119 13.79 -12.43 -11.33
C LEU A 119 12.41 -12.40 -10.65
N ASN A 120 12.27 -13.09 -9.52
CA ASN A 120 11.01 -13.23 -8.80
C ASN A 120 11.12 -12.87 -7.32
N ARG A 121 12.18 -12.19 -6.90
CA ARG A 121 12.44 -11.86 -5.50
C ARG A 121 12.75 -10.38 -5.35
N ARG A 122 12.17 -9.76 -4.32
CA ARG A 122 12.48 -8.38 -3.94
C ARG A 122 12.65 -8.25 -2.45
N ARG A 123 13.50 -7.33 -2.02
CA ARG A 123 13.74 -7.05 -0.61
C ARG A 123 12.54 -6.32 -0.02
N VAL A 124 12.12 -6.75 1.16
CA VAL A 124 11.03 -6.16 1.94
C VAL A 124 11.44 -6.05 3.39
N TYR A 125 10.78 -5.17 4.13
CA TYR A 125 11.07 -4.92 5.53
C TYR A 125 9.78 -5.01 6.36
N ILE A 126 9.89 -5.69 7.50
CA ILE A 126 8.88 -5.66 8.56
C ILE A 126 9.55 -5.00 9.74
N VAL A 127 9.07 -3.82 10.11
CA VAL A 127 9.61 -3.04 11.22
C VAL A 127 8.66 -3.18 12.40
N THR A 128 9.18 -3.58 13.56
CA THR A 128 8.37 -3.69 14.78
C THR A 128 8.79 -2.63 15.78
N LEU A 129 7.85 -1.80 16.22
CA LEU A 129 8.04 -0.85 17.30
C LEU A 129 7.37 -1.36 18.58
N ILE A 130 8.11 -1.29 19.68
CA ILE A 130 7.60 -1.56 21.03
C ILE A 130 7.93 -0.40 21.96
N GLU A 131 7.09 -0.18 22.96
CA GLU A 131 7.38 0.74 24.04
C GLU A 131 8.10 0.01 25.16
N GLU A 132 9.24 0.54 25.59
CA GLU A 132 9.99 0.03 26.73
C GLU A 132 10.38 1.21 27.62
N ASN A 133 9.92 1.20 28.87
CA ASN A 133 10.16 2.28 29.84
C ASN A 133 9.80 3.68 29.30
N GLY A 134 8.65 3.80 28.62
CA GLY A 134 8.17 5.06 28.05
C GLY A 134 8.86 5.50 26.75
N THR A 135 9.86 4.74 26.28
CA THR A 135 10.61 5.03 25.05
C THR A 135 10.26 4.03 23.95
N MET A 136 9.98 4.53 22.74
CA MET A 136 9.75 3.64 21.60
C MET A 136 11.07 3.12 21.03
N LYS A 137 11.19 1.81 20.97
CA LYS A 137 12.32 1.09 20.39
C LYS A 137 11.91 0.33 19.14
N ILE A 138 12.82 0.27 18.19
CA ILE A 138 12.71 -0.55 16.98
C ILE A 138 13.41 -1.87 17.29
N VAL A 139 12.68 -2.98 17.30
CA VAL A 139 13.18 -4.29 17.77
C VAL A 139 13.34 -5.35 16.69
N ASP A 140 12.69 -5.17 15.54
CA ASP A 140 12.95 -5.95 14.33
C ASP A 140 12.89 -4.99 13.15
N ALA A 141 13.86 -5.13 12.25
CA ALA A 141 13.87 -4.47 10.96
C ALA A 141 14.76 -5.23 9.96
N ASP A 142 14.94 -6.54 10.17
CA ASP A 142 15.83 -7.33 9.32
C ASP A 142 15.30 -7.41 7.89
N PRO A 143 16.20 -7.45 6.90
CA PRO A 143 15.80 -7.64 5.52
C PRO A 143 15.16 -9.02 5.34
N ARG A 144 13.98 -9.04 4.70
CA ARG A 144 13.30 -10.25 4.24
C ARG A 144 13.19 -10.24 2.72
N ALA A 145 12.85 -11.38 2.12
CA ALA A 145 12.53 -11.46 0.69
C ALA A 145 11.03 -11.71 0.51
N GLU A 146 10.39 -10.99 -0.42
CA GLU A 146 9.08 -11.37 -0.96
C GLU A 146 9.30 -12.05 -2.31
N CYS A 147 8.86 -13.30 -2.44
CA CYS A 147 8.87 -14.02 -3.71
C CYS A 147 7.54 -13.85 -4.44
N GLN A 148 7.62 -13.84 -5.76
CA GLN A 148 6.50 -13.95 -6.68
C GLN A 148 6.51 -15.35 -7.32
N ILE A 149 5.37 -16.02 -7.28
CA ILE A 149 5.18 -17.35 -7.85
C ILE A 149 4.07 -17.23 -8.90
N VAL A 150 4.36 -17.69 -10.11
CA VAL A 150 3.38 -17.72 -11.20
C VAL A 150 2.88 -19.16 -11.33
N SER A 151 1.58 -19.35 -11.17
CA SER A 151 0.91 -20.61 -11.50
C SER A 151 0.17 -20.45 -12.81
N TRP A 152 0.41 -21.36 -13.76
CA TRP A 152 -0.26 -21.40 -15.06
C TRP A 152 -1.32 -22.49 -15.06
N THR A 153 -2.51 -22.14 -15.54
CA THR A 153 -3.62 -23.06 -15.80
C THR A 153 -3.92 -23.02 -17.28
N SER A 154 -3.99 -24.20 -17.90
CA SER A 154 -4.31 -24.36 -19.32
C SER A 154 -5.49 -25.31 -19.42
N GLU A 155 -6.55 -24.84 -20.06
CA GLU A 155 -7.78 -25.60 -20.23
C GLU A 155 -8.12 -25.61 -21.73
N ASP A 156 -8.54 -26.76 -22.24
CA ASP A 156 -9.08 -26.82 -23.59
C ASP A 156 -10.49 -26.23 -23.56
N ALA A 157 -10.63 -25.03 -24.10
CA ALA A 157 -11.90 -24.34 -24.23
C ALA A 157 -12.46 -24.55 -25.64
N GLU A 158 -13.79 -24.55 -25.74
CA GLU A 158 -14.49 -24.60 -27.01
C GLU A 158 -14.86 -23.18 -27.43
N TYR A 159 -14.68 -22.84 -28.70
CA TYR A 159 -15.20 -21.58 -29.20
C TYR A 159 -16.72 -21.56 -28.98
N PRO A 160 -17.27 -20.49 -28.39
CA PRO A 160 -18.71 -20.36 -28.30
C PRO A 160 -19.29 -20.44 -29.73
N PRO A 161 -20.44 -21.11 -29.93
CA PRO A 161 -21.06 -21.15 -31.24
C PRO A 161 -21.25 -19.71 -31.73
N GLU A 162 -20.84 -19.42 -32.96
CA GLU A 162 -20.91 -18.08 -33.53
C GLU A 162 -22.32 -17.50 -33.32
N ARG A 163 -22.44 -16.53 -32.43
CA ARG A 163 -23.67 -15.76 -32.26
C ARG A 163 -23.74 -14.80 -33.44
N GLY A 164 -24.27 -15.24 -34.58
CA GLY A 164 -24.59 -14.30 -35.65
C GLY A 164 -24.46 -14.72 -37.11
N LEU A 165 -24.49 -16.01 -37.44
CA LEU A 165 -24.94 -16.40 -38.78
C LEU A 165 -26.07 -17.40 -38.63
N ASP A 166 -27.30 -16.85 -38.64
CA ASP A 166 -28.47 -17.63 -38.98
C ASP A 166 -28.11 -18.49 -40.21
N PRO A 167 -28.29 -19.82 -40.17
CA PRO A 167 -27.99 -20.68 -41.31
C PRO A 167 -28.68 -20.19 -42.61
N VAL A 168 -29.79 -19.46 -42.52
CA VAL A 168 -30.45 -18.80 -43.67
C VAL A 168 -29.60 -17.66 -44.26
N MET A 169 -28.84 -16.92 -43.45
CA MET A 169 -27.97 -15.83 -43.92
C MET A 169 -26.70 -16.36 -44.61
N ARG A 170 -26.19 -17.51 -44.15
CA ARG A 170 -24.98 -18.15 -44.70
C ARG A 170 -25.19 -18.69 -46.12
N GLU A 171 -26.36 -19.28 -46.37
CA GLU A 171 -26.79 -19.79 -47.67
C GLU A 171 -26.99 -18.66 -48.69
N ARG A 172 -27.58 -17.52 -48.28
CA ARG A 172 -27.73 -16.33 -49.15
C ARG A 172 -26.43 -15.61 -49.47
N ARG A 173 -25.49 -15.51 -48.52
CA ARG A 173 -24.25 -14.73 -48.71
C ARG A 173 -23.18 -15.50 -49.49
N TYR A 174 -23.11 -16.82 -49.31
CA TYR A 174 -22.03 -17.64 -49.89
C TYR A 174 -22.53 -18.74 -50.83
N GLY A 175 -23.84 -18.88 -51.04
CA GLY A 175 -24.41 -19.85 -51.98
C GLY A 175 -24.16 -21.31 -51.62
N ILE A 176 -23.83 -21.62 -50.36
CA ILE A 176 -23.51 -22.97 -49.90
C ILE A 176 -24.81 -23.70 -49.52
N PRO A 177 -25.23 -24.74 -50.26
CA PRO A 177 -26.45 -25.48 -49.95
C PRO A 177 -26.35 -26.15 -48.57
N ARG A 178 -27.45 -26.20 -47.82
CA ARG A 178 -27.53 -27.05 -46.62
C ARG A 178 -27.22 -28.51 -46.98
N PRO A 179 -26.14 -29.11 -46.46
CA PRO A 179 -25.86 -30.50 -46.76
C PRO A 179 -26.79 -31.39 -45.90
N ASN A 180 -27.49 -32.32 -46.55
CA ASN A 180 -28.41 -33.25 -45.90
C ASN A 180 -27.62 -34.21 -45.00
N GLY A 181 -27.93 -34.19 -43.70
CA GLY A 181 -27.51 -35.24 -42.76
C GLY A 181 -26.12 -35.08 -42.11
N LEU A 182 -25.66 -33.86 -41.82
CA LEU A 182 -24.37 -33.70 -41.14
C LEU A 182 -24.47 -33.74 -39.62
N GLU A 183 -23.70 -34.65 -39.01
CA GLU A 183 -23.16 -34.48 -37.66
C GLU A 183 -22.70 -33.02 -37.48
N ALA A 184 -22.98 -32.45 -36.31
CA ALA A 184 -22.60 -31.08 -36.01
C ALA A 184 -21.12 -30.85 -36.39
N PRO A 185 -20.77 -29.75 -37.07
CA PRO A 185 -19.39 -29.49 -37.47
C PRO A 185 -18.47 -29.60 -36.25
N PRO A 186 -17.25 -30.13 -36.41
CA PRO A 186 -16.34 -30.32 -35.28
C PRO A 186 -16.15 -28.99 -34.59
N LYS A 187 -16.46 -29.00 -33.29
CA LYS A 187 -16.39 -27.84 -32.43
C LYS A 187 -14.94 -27.35 -32.40
N LEU A 188 -14.71 -26.10 -32.79
CA LEU A 188 -13.38 -25.52 -32.77
C LEU A 188 -12.94 -25.39 -31.31
N ARG A 189 -11.76 -25.90 -30.99
CA ARG A 189 -11.15 -25.82 -29.66
C ARG A 189 -9.98 -24.85 -29.67
N TYR A 190 -9.78 -24.15 -28.57
CA TYR A 190 -8.60 -23.34 -28.30
C TYR A 190 -8.08 -23.66 -26.90
N ILE A 191 -6.79 -23.40 -26.68
CA ILE A 191 -6.22 -23.51 -25.35
C ILE A 191 -6.44 -22.16 -24.65
N GLU A 192 -7.32 -22.14 -23.66
CA GLU A 192 -7.43 -21.02 -22.75
C GLU A 192 -6.30 -21.12 -21.72
N ARG A 193 -5.51 -20.06 -21.58
CA ARG A 193 -4.42 -19.98 -20.62
C ARG A 193 -4.67 -18.85 -19.66
N SER A 194 -4.72 -19.17 -18.38
CA SER A 194 -4.76 -18.20 -17.30
C SER A 194 -3.53 -18.34 -16.42
N PHE A 195 -3.12 -17.24 -15.79
CA PHE A 195 -2.06 -17.26 -14.81
C PHE A 195 -2.47 -16.52 -13.56
N VAL A 196 -1.96 -16.98 -12.42
CA VAL A 196 -2.15 -16.33 -11.13
C VAL A 196 -0.78 -16.06 -10.52
N ILE A 197 -0.55 -14.81 -10.11
CA ILE A 197 0.66 -14.41 -9.39
C ILE A 197 0.36 -14.41 -7.91
N ARG A 198 1.06 -15.25 -7.14
CA ARG A 198 0.99 -15.29 -5.68
C ARG A 198 2.27 -14.69 -5.08
N LYS A 199 2.13 -13.92 -4.00
CA LYS A 199 3.25 -13.30 -3.28
C LYS A 199 3.37 -13.91 -1.89
N ARG A 200 4.58 -14.25 -1.45
CA ARG A 200 4.86 -14.75 -0.10
C ARG A 200 6.20 -14.25 0.41
N LEU A 201 6.36 -14.15 1.72
CA LEU A 201 7.68 -14.00 2.32
C LEU A 201 8.48 -15.29 2.16
N CYS A 202 9.77 -15.15 1.92
CA CYS A 202 10.71 -16.25 1.71
C CYS A 202 11.97 -16.02 2.56
N GLY A 203 12.48 -17.10 3.14
CA GLY A 203 13.84 -17.21 3.67
C GLY A 203 14.79 -17.62 2.55
#